data_AF-A0A8H9ETN0-F1
#
_entry.id   AF-A0A8H9ETN0-F1
#
_cell.length_a   1.000
_cell.length_b   1.000
_cell.length_c   1.000
_cell.angle_alpha   90.00
_cell.angle_beta   90.00
_cell.angle_gamma   90.00
#
_symmetry.space_group_name_H-M   'P 1'
#
loop_
_entity.id
_entity.type
_entity.pdbx_description
1 polymer ?
#
loop_
_entity_poly.entity_id
_entity_poly.type
_entity_poly.pdbx_seq_one_letter_code
_entity_poly.pdbx_strand_id
1 'polypeptide(L)'
;MLKPIKTYESVQDENGKYITELYILAIALNSIDEEGKFSRCSVGTDNSLDVPSITFIIDENIYEQLDDLRVKIINNKYELVPRAGYDFIEKELETPEQRRIRELEEQLAKLKAAQGGL
;
A
#
# COMPACT_ATOMS: atom_id res chain seq x y z
N MET A 1 16.30 -9.68 10.34
CA MET A 1 15.27 -8.70 10.72
C MET A 1 14.24 -8.66 9.60
N LEU A 2 12.96 -8.89 9.91
CA LEU A 2 11.89 -8.74 8.92
C LEU A 2 11.73 -7.26 8.60
N LYS A 3 11.78 -6.89 7.33
CA LYS A 3 11.60 -5.49 6.90
C LYS A 3 10.10 -5.19 6.80
N PRO A 4 9.61 -4.07 7.36
CA PRO A 4 8.26 -3.58 7.09
C PRO A 4 8.02 -3.43 5.59
N ILE A 5 6.85 -3.86 5.15
CA ILE A 5 6.34 -3.60 3.81
C ILE A 5 5.85 -2.16 3.78
N LYS A 6 6.26 -1.42 2.76
CA LYS A 6 5.84 -0.04 2.59
C LYS A 6 4.34 0.00 2.27
N THR A 7 3.59 0.73 3.09
CA THR A 7 2.18 1.04 2.86
C THR A 7 2.03 2.51 2.49
N TYR A 8 0.85 2.90 2.02
CA TYR A 8 0.55 4.27 1.61
C TYR A 8 -0.11 5.05 2.75
N GLU A 9 0.04 6.37 2.74
CA GLU A 9 -0.57 7.25 3.75
C GLU A 9 -1.99 7.69 3.36
N SER A 10 -2.34 7.62 2.07
CA SER A 10 -3.62 8.07 1.53
C SER A 10 -4.01 7.28 0.27
N VAL A 11 -5.32 7.09 0.08
CA VAL A 11 -5.92 6.58 -1.18
C VAL A 11 -6.20 7.70 -2.19
N GLN A 12 -5.98 8.96 -1.78
CA GLN A 12 -6.14 10.15 -2.60
C GLN A 12 -4.79 10.84 -2.84
N ASP A 13 -4.64 11.44 -4.01
CA ASP A 13 -3.50 12.29 -4.35
C ASP A 13 -3.60 13.68 -3.70
N GLU A 14 -2.59 14.53 -3.94
CA GLU A 14 -2.53 15.91 -3.45
C GLU A 14 -3.67 16.82 -3.94
N ASN A 15 -4.41 16.40 -4.98
CA ASN A 15 -5.55 17.11 -5.53
C ASN A 15 -6.89 16.51 -5.07
N GLY A 16 -6.88 15.54 -4.14
CA GLY A 16 -8.08 14.87 -3.63
C GLY A 16 -8.68 13.85 -4.59
N LYS A 17 -7.98 13.48 -5.67
CA LYS A 17 -8.44 12.46 -6.63
C LYS A 17 -8.03 11.07 -6.12
N TYR A 18 -8.96 10.11 -6.20
CA TYR A 18 -8.66 8.73 -5.85
C TYR A 18 -7.60 8.14 -6.79
N ILE A 19 -6.56 7.56 -6.18
CA ILE A 19 -5.52 6.82 -6.87
C ILE A 19 -6.10 5.44 -7.17
N THR A 20 -6.14 5.08 -8.46
CA THR A 20 -6.57 3.76 -8.90
C THR A 20 -5.57 2.72 -8.39
N GLU A 21 -6.04 1.49 -8.09
CA GLU A 21 -5.20 0.35 -7.64
C GLU A 21 -4.68 0.44 -6.20
N LEU A 22 -5.15 1.41 -5.40
CA LEU A 22 -4.98 1.41 -3.95
C LEU A 22 -6.24 0.91 -3.24
N TYR A 23 -6.03 0.14 -2.17
CA TYR A 23 -7.08 -0.47 -1.36
C TYR A 23 -6.84 -0.19 0.12
N ILE A 24 -7.93 -0.03 0.86
CA ILE A 24 -7.94 -0.02 2.31
C ILE A 24 -8.06 -1.46 2.80
N LEU A 25 -7.02 -1.94 3.47
CA LEU A 25 -7.00 -3.20 4.22
C LEU A 25 -7.35 -2.91 5.67
N ALA A 26 -8.54 -3.33 6.10
CA ALA A 26 -8.96 -3.29 7.50
C ALA A 26 -8.81 -4.67 8.14
N ILE A 27 -8.04 -4.76 9.23
CA ILE A 27 -7.76 -6.01 9.96
C ILE A 27 -8.35 -5.92 11.36
N ALA A 28 -9.19 -6.87 11.73
CA ALA A 28 -9.79 -6.89 13.07
C ALA A 28 -8.72 -7.21 14.12
N LEU A 29 -8.57 -6.35 15.14
CA LEU A 29 -7.54 -6.48 16.19
C LEU A 29 -7.63 -7.80 16.95
N ASN A 30 -8.84 -8.29 17.18
CA ASN A 30 -9.10 -9.54 17.89
C ASN A 30 -8.84 -10.80 17.04
N SER A 31 -8.44 -10.65 15.78
CA SER A 31 -8.16 -11.76 14.86
C SER A 31 -6.68 -12.02 14.64
N ILE A 32 -5.81 -11.23 15.29
CA ILE A 32 -4.36 -11.28 15.18
C ILE A 32 -3.82 -12.21 16.26
N ASP A 33 -3.09 -13.26 15.86
CA ASP A 33 -2.43 -14.17 16.80
C ASP A 33 -1.06 -13.65 17.28
N GLU A 34 -0.40 -14.43 18.15
CA GLU A 34 0.91 -14.07 18.74
C GLU A 34 2.03 -13.93 17.69
N GLU A 35 1.90 -14.58 16.54
CA GLU A 35 2.86 -14.48 15.42
C GLU A 35 2.54 -13.29 14.49
N GLY A 36 1.42 -12.61 14.71
CA GLY A 36 0.91 -11.51 13.89
C GLY A 36 0.04 -11.96 12.73
N LYS A 37 -0.36 -13.23 12.64
CA LYS A 37 -1.25 -13.73 11.58
C LYS A 37 -2.66 -13.23 11.86
N PHE A 38 -3.28 -12.63 10.86
CA PHE A 38 -4.66 -12.18 10.93
C PHE A 38 -5.57 -13.10 10.11
N SER A 39 -6.77 -13.34 10.61
CA SER A 39 -7.76 -14.24 10.00
C SER A 39 -9.04 -13.54 9.55
N ARG A 40 -9.32 -12.33 10.09
CA ARG A 40 -10.49 -11.53 9.74
C ARG A 40 -10.04 -10.17 9.24
N CYS A 41 -10.11 -9.99 7.93
CA CYS A 41 -9.84 -8.72 7.27
C CYS A 41 -10.89 -8.39 6.20
N SER A 42 -10.93 -7.13 5.77
CA SER A 42 -11.74 -6.64 4.66
C SER A 42 -10.87 -5.73 3.78
N VAL A 43 -11.01 -5.83 2.45
CA VAL A 43 -10.22 -5.08 1.46
C VAL A 43 -11.11 -4.42 0.43
N GLY A 44 -10.92 -3.13 0.18
CA GLY A 44 -11.76 -2.33 -0.72
C GLY A 44 -11.46 -0.84 -0.63
N THR A 45 -12.17 -0.01 -1.40
CA THR A 45 -11.89 1.43 -1.52
C THR A 45 -12.48 2.29 -0.39
N ASP A 46 -13.51 1.80 0.29
CA ASP A 46 -14.32 2.51 1.29
C ASP A 46 -14.73 1.59 2.46
N ASN A 47 -13.82 0.71 2.87
CA ASN A 47 -14.15 -0.33 3.83
C ASN A 47 -14.00 0.10 5.29
N SER A 48 -14.98 -0.32 6.08
CA SER A 48 -14.94 -0.32 7.55
C SER A 48 -15.35 -1.70 8.07
N LEU A 49 -14.78 -2.09 9.22
CA LEU A 49 -15.22 -3.25 9.98
C LEU A 49 -16.05 -2.75 11.17
N ASP A 50 -17.14 -3.44 11.51
CA ASP A 50 -17.97 -3.15 12.70
C ASP A 50 -17.26 -3.47 14.04
N VAL A 51 -15.95 -3.69 14.00
CA VAL A 51 -15.10 -4.05 15.15
C VAL A 51 -13.83 -3.21 15.10
N PRO A 52 -13.16 -2.97 16.24
CA PRO A 52 -11.89 -2.26 16.27
C PRO A 52 -10.87 -2.89 15.31
N SER A 53 -10.38 -2.09 14.37
CA SER A 53 -9.52 -2.55 13.28
C SER A 53 -8.29 -1.69 13.10
N ILE A 54 -7.21 -2.31 12.64
CA ILE A 54 -6.04 -1.62 12.08
C ILE A 54 -6.28 -1.45 10.59
N THR A 55 -6.01 -0.26 10.06
CA THR A 55 -6.16 0.04 8.63
C THR A 55 -4.80 0.29 8.01
N PHE A 56 -4.55 -0.37 6.88
CA PHE A 56 -3.40 -0.12 6.00
C PHE A 56 -3.91 0.27 4.62
N ILE A 57 -3.17 1.14 3.93
CA ILE A 57 -3.43 1.39 2.52
C ILE A 57 -2.39 0.62 1.72
N ILE A 58 -2.87 -0.26 0.86
CA ILE A 58 -2.08 -1.26 0.16
C ILE A 58 -2.34 -1.17 -1.35
N ASP A 59 -1.40 -1.65 -2.15
CA ASP A 59 -1.61 -1.85 -3.59
C ASP A 59 -2.03 -3.29 -3.90
N GLU A 60 -2.29 -3.55 -5.18
CA GLU A 60 -2.65 -4.89 -5.68
C GLU A 60 -1.56 -5.94 -5.39
N ASN A 61 -0.28 -5.56 -5.44
CA ASN A 61 0.82 -6.49 -5.19
C ASN A 61 0.83 -6.99 -3.73
N ILE A 62 0.56 -6.10 -2.78
CA ILE A 62 0.39 -6.47 -1.37
C ILE A 62 -0.89 -7.31 -1.19
N TYR A 63 -1.98 -6.92 -1.86
CA TYR A 63 -3.28 -7.63 -1.79
C TYR A 63 -3.17 -9.10 -2.23
N GLU A 64 -2.42 -9.37 -3.30
CA GLU A 64 -2.19 -10.73 -3.81
C GLU A 64 -1.38 -11.63 -2.86
N GLN A 65 -0.67 -11.05 -1.89
CA GLN A 65 0.27 -11.76 -1.00
C GLN A 65 -0.19 -11.76 0.48
N LEU A 66 -1.42 -11.34 0.78
CA LEU A 66 -1.91 -11.14 2.15
C LEU A 66 -1.74 -12.34 3.08
N ASP A 67 -1.91 -13.57 2.58
CA ASP A 67 -1.84 -14.81 3.38
C ASP A 67 -0.44 -15.02 4.01
N ASP A 68 0.59 -14.50 3.35
CA ASP A 68 1.98 -14.57 3.79
C ASP A 68 2.41 -13.33 4.58
N LEU A 69 1.49 -12.40 4.89
CA LEU A 69 1.78 -11.21 5.68
C LEU A 69 1.42 -11.39 7.16
N ARG A 70 2.08 -10.61 8.01
CA ARG A 70 1.88 -10.53 9.45
C ARG A 70 1.81 -9.07 9.87
N VAL A 71 1.02 -8.79 10.90
CA VAL A 71 1.00 -7.49 11.57
C VAL A 71 1.92 -7.56 12.77
N LYS A 72 2.89 -6.66 12.87
CA LYS A 72 3.79 -6.54 14.03
C LYS A 72 3.85 -5.11 14.54
N ILE A 73 4.13 -4.96 15.83
CA ILE A 73 4.38 -3.64 16.41
C ILE A 73 5.88 -3.36 16.31
N ILE A 74 6.23 -2.31 15.56
CA ILE A 74 7.61 -1.83 15.41
C ILE A 74 7.57 -0.32 15.68
N ASN A 75 8.44 0.16 16.57
CA ASN A 75 8.48 1.58 16.97
C ASN A 75 7.10 2.14 17.41
N ASN A 76 6.35 1.36 18.19
CA ASN A 76 4.98 1.68 18.66
C ASN A 76 3.95 1.90 17.55
N LYS A 77 4.21 1.41 16.34
CA LYS A 77 3.26 1.43 15.22
C LYS A 77 2.99 0.01 14.73
N TYR A 78 1.77 -0.24 14.28
CA TYR A 78 1.44 -1.47 13.56
C TYR A 78 2.01 -1.40 12.15
N GLU A 79 2.77 -2.41 11.78
CA GLU A 79 3.44 -2.53 10.48
C GLU A 79 3.10 -3.89 9.86
N LEU A 80 2.95 -3.92 8.54
CA LEU A 80 2.88 -5.18 7.78
C LEU A 80 4.29 -5.69 7.54
N VAL A 81 4.52 -6.98 7.79
CA VAL A 81 5.80 -7.66 7.53
C VAL A 81 5.54 -9.00 6.86
N PRO A 82 6.46 -9.53 6.05
CA PRO A 82 6.35 -10.88 5.56
C PRO A 82 6.46 -11.91 6.69
N ARG A 83 5.85 -13.09 6.50
CA ARG A 83 6.07 -14.27 7.33
C ARG A 83 7.56 -14.62 7.34
N ALA A 84 8.05 -15.15 8.45
CA ALA A 84 9.42 -15.68 8.52
C ALA A 84 9.67 -16.72 7.40
N GLY A 85 10.76 -16.53 6.66
CA GLY A 85 11.12 -17.40 5.53
C GLY A 85 10.34 -17.14 4.24
N TYR A 86 9.48 -16.12 4.20
CA TYR A 86 8.84 -15.65 2.97
C TYR A 86 9.57 -14.41 2.44
N ASP A 87 9.95 -14.47 1.17
CA ASP A 87 10.49 -13.33 0.44
C ASP A 87 9.33 -12.61 -0.23
N PHE A 88 8.90 -11.49 0.36
CA PHE A 88 7.88 -10.63 -0.25
C PHE A 88 8.36 -10.14 -1.61
N ILE A 89 7.61 -10.44 -2.66
CA ILE A 89 7.94 -10.03 -4.01
C ILE A 89 7.31 -8.68 -4.24
N GLU A 90 8.12 -7.63 -4.27
CA GLU A 90 7.67 -6.31 -4.70
C GLU A 90 7.56 -6.35 -6.23
N LYS A 91 6.35 -6.60 -6.76
CA LYS A 91 6.11 -6.47 -8.20
C LYS A 91 6.24 -4.99 -8.56
N GLU A 92 7.17 -4.67 -9.46
CA GLU A 92 7.20 -3.35 -10.06
C GLU A 92 5.92 -3.18 -10.89
N LEU A 93 4.99 -2.35 -10.41
CA LEU A 93 3.74 -1.99 -11.12
C LEU A 93 4.01 -1.32 -12.49
N GLU A 94 5.24 -0.82 -12.68
CA GLU A 94 5.71 -0.28 -13.95
C GLU A 94 6.97 -1.02 -14.39
N THR A 95 7.00 -1.49 -15.63
CA THR A 95 8.26 -1.88 -16.26
C THR A 95 9.23 -0.68 -16.26
N PRO A 96 10.56 -0.89 -16.31
CA PRO A 96 11.53 0.20 -16.42
C PRO A 96 11.23 1.16 -17.59
N GLU A 97 10.63 0.65 -18.67
CA GLU A 97 10.20 1.45 -19.81
C GLU A 97 8.97 2.31 -19.49
N GLN A 98 7.96 1.76 -18.80
CA GLN A 98 6.78 2.50 -18.36
C GLN A 98 7.15 3.62 -17.37
N ARG A 99 8.04 3.34 -16.41
CA ARG A 99 8.60 4.34 -15.49
C ARG A 99 9.28 5.47 -16.25
N ARG A 100 10.08 5.13 -17.25
CA ARG A 100 10.79 6.10 -18.08
C ARG A 100 9.84 6.95 -18.91
N ILE A 101 8.76 6.38 -19.42
CA ILE A 101 7.71 7.11 -20.14
C ILE A 101 7.01 8.10 -19.21
N ARG A 102 6.60 7.68 -18.01
CA ARG A 102 5.96 8.56 -17.03
C ARG A 102 6.85 9.73 -16.61
N GLU A 103 8.12 9.45 -16.29
CA GLU A 103 9.09 10.50 -15.93
C GLU A 103 9.27 11.53 -17.07
N LEU A 104 9.29 11.06 -18.33
CA LEU A 104 9.36 11.92 -19.51
C LEU A 104 8.07 12.74 -19.70
N GLU A 105 6.90 12.15 -19.43
CA GLU A 105 5.61 12.86 -19.48
C GLU A 105 5.50 13.95 -18.40
N GLU A 106 5.96 13.66 -17.17
CA GLU A 106 6.03 14.66 -16.09
C GLU A 106 6.99 15.81 -16.43
N GLN A 107 8.15 15.50 -17.01
CA GLN A 107 9.09 16.53 -17.49
C GLN A 107 8.48 17.36 -18.62
N LEU A 108 7.77 16.73 -19.56
CA LEU A 108 7.07 17.41 -20.65
C LEU A 108 5.95 18.31 -20.12
N ALA A 109 5.20 17.85 -19.12
CA ALA A 109 4.15 18.64 -18.48
C ALA A 109 4.73 19.88 -17.78
N LYS A 110 5.84 19.73 -17.06
CA LYS A 110 6.56 20.86 -16.44
C LYS A 110 7.05 21.88 -17.47
N LEU A 111 7.61 21.42 -18.60
CA LEU A 111 8.06 22.30 -19.68
C LEU A 111 6.89 23.04 -20.34
N LYS A 112 5.76 22.37 -20.58
CA LYS A 112 4.55 23.00 -21.12
C LYS A 112 3.96 24.03 -20.16
N ALA A 113 3.93 23.73 -18.86
CA ALA A 113 3.50 24.69 -17.84
C ALA A 113 4.43 25.91 -17.79
N ALA A 114 5.74 25.72 -17.98
CA ALA A 114 6.71 26.81 -18.07
C ALA A 114 6.58 27.64 -19.37
N GLN A 115 6.10 27.05 -20.47
CA GLN A 115 5.86 27.76 -21.73
C GLN A 115 4.49 28.45 -21.80
N GLY A 116 3.47 27.93 -21.12
CA GLY A 116 2.10 28.47 -21.10
C GLY A 116 1.89 29.62 -20.11
N GLY A 117 2.92 30.05 -19.38
CA GLY A 117 2.90 31.18 -18.46
C GLY A 117 3.40 32.48 -19.09
N LEU A 118 2.74 32.96 -20.15
CA LEU A 118 2.84 34.32 -20.72
C LEU A 118 1.46 34.79 -21.21
#